data_AF-A0A0G1RQK5-F1
#
_entry.id   AF-A0A0G1RQK5-F1
#
_cell.length_a   1.000
_cell.length_b   1.000
_cell.length_c   1.000
_cell.angle_alpha   90.00
_cell.angle_beta   90.00
_cell.angle_gamma   90.00
#
_symmetry.space_group_name_H-M   'P 1'
#
loop_
_entity.id
_entity.type
_entity.pdbx_description
1 polymer ?
#
loop_
_entity_poly.entity_id
_entity_poly.type
_entity_poly.pdbx_seq_one_letter_code
_entity_poly.pdbx_strand_id
1 'polypeptide(L)'
;MKLTILGSGTLFPTKERFPSSFLLEEGNVKILLDCGHEAIARLVELGFDVRDIGAIFISHFHADHIGDAFNLVWSRFVGDLYEGKEHKLLVFLGPRTLQERFRKWREIFWLEPGEEYPLEFHEGEFEYALGDINLRTFPVKHVPWFESVGCRINVGGKIIVYPGDIGSSHDFDDLVSRVQGADLLLIEADADKPSPNHFTFEQAAELAQRANVKQVVIVHIKPIPQWQERAREAGAAYKAINKKIKRPLSMRLAIFWGLFPDLFAFGLSFVWLFFNLIFGELSFSDLPRPTGVEPAPTDTLPIFRLTSLLYSFSHSLIVFLFVFGVAAFLLRLKLRRTPWELGGWLIHILIDIPTHSYKFYPTPFLWPLSDLKFDGFSWGTPWFLIINYLAIIIVYWFLRKRRRILDEKVGAR
;
A
#
# COMPACT_ATOMS: atom_id res chain seq x y z
N MET A 1 -6.67 13.40 2.16
CA MET A 1 -7.31 12.34 2.97
C MET A 1 -6.81 12.34 4.39
N LYS A 2 -7.72 12.42 5.36
CA LYS A 2 -7.45 12.23 6.80
C LYS A 2 -8.61 11.45 7.43
N LEU A 3 -8.31 10.45 8.26
CA LEU A 3 -9.30 9.72 9.05
C LEU A 3 -9.01 9.99 10.53
N THR A 4 -9.97 10.57 11.24
CA THR A 4 -9.89 10.88 12.67
C THR A 4 -10.77 9.91 13.44
N ILE A 5 -10.21 9.19 14.40
CA ILE A 5 -10.97 8.32 15.30
C ILE A 5 -11.58 9.20 16.39
N LEU A 6 -12.90 9.36 16.40
CA LEU A 6 -13.62 10.11 17.42
C LEU A 6 -13.89 9.20 18.62
N GLY A 7 -14.31 7.97 18.34
CA GLY A 7 -14.47 6.90 19.32
C GLY A 7 -14.23 5.52 18.73
N SER A 8 -13.80 4.60 19.59
CA SER A 8 -13.38 3.24 19.23
C SER A 8 -13.76 2.20 20.31
N GLY A 9 -14.63 2.59 21.25
CA GLY A 9 -15.14 1.77 22.32
C GLY A 9 -16.42 1.03 21.90
N THR A 10 -17.08 0.46 22.88
CA THR A 10 -18.36 -0.25 22.71
C THR A 10 -19.50 0.60 23.26
N LEU A 11 -20.71 0.04 23.35
CA LEU A 11 -21.84 0.63 24.07
C LEU A 11 -21.56 1.01 25.53
N PHE A 12 -20.59 0.39 26.19
CA PHE A 12 -20.33 0.71 27.58
C PHE A 12 -19.51 2.01 27.70
N PRO A 13 -20.05 3.06 28.36
CA PRO A 13 -19.40 4.36 28.41
C PRO A 13 -18.12 4.32 29.26
N THR A 14 -17.08 4.98 28.78
CA THR A 14 -15.82 5.16 29.52
C THR A 14 -15.30 6.57 29.31
N LYS A 15 -14.41 7.02 30.22
CA LYS A 15 -13.81 8.36 30.09
C LYS A 15 -12.81 8.44 28.93
N GLU A 16 -12.24 7.30 28.54
CA GLU A 16 -11.10 7.24 27.63
C GLU A 16 -11.48 6.83 26.21
N ARG A 17 -12.58 6.08 26.03
CA ARG A 17 -13.00 5.55 24.74
C ARG A 17 -14.51 5.71 24.53
N PHE A 18 -14.85 6.71 23.74
CA PHE A 18 -16.20 6.89 23.21
C PHE A 18 -16.58 5.75 22.24
N PRO A 19 -17.88 5.49 22.04
CA PRO A 19 -18.38 4.49 21.08
C PRO A 19 -17.96 4.75 19.63
N SER A 20 -18.29 3.82 18.73
CA SER A 20 -17.90 3.85 17.32
C SER A 20 -18.30 5.16 16.63
N SER A 21 -17.30 5.94 16.23
CA SER A 21 -17.46 7.09 15.36
C SER A 21 -16.12 7.53 14.76
N PHE A 22 -16.10 7.75 13.44
CA PHE A 22 -14.89 8.07 12.70
C PHE A 22 -15.17 9.18 11.67
N LEU A 23 -14.34 10.22 11.64
CA LEU A 23 -14.47 11.31 10.68
C LEU A 23 -13.49 11.12 9.52
N LEU A 24 -14.00 10.94 8.30
CA LEU A 24 -13.22 10.90 7.07
C LEU A 24 -13.28 12.26 6.36
N GLU A 25 -12.12 12.82 6.05
CA GLU A 25 -11.94 14.13 5.44
C GLU A 25 -11.15 14.01 4.12
N GLU A 26 -11.68 14.58 3.03
CA GLU A 26 -11.00 14.79 1.75
C GLU A 26 -11.33 16.19 1.21
N GLY A 27 -10.33 17.07 1.16
CA GLY A 27 -10.56 18.48 0.82
C GLY A 27 -11.55 19.13 1.79
N ASN A 28 -12.66 19.65 1.25
CA ASN A 28 -13.73 20.26 2.03
C ASN A 28 -14.86 19.26 2.38
N VAL A 29 -14.78 18.01 1.93
CA VAL A 29 -15.79 16.99 2.18
C VAL A 29 -15.47 16.26 3.48
N LYS A 30 -16.49 16.14 4.34
CA LYS A 30 -16.43 15.39 5.59
C LYS A 30 -17.55 14.34 5.63
N ILE A 31 -17.20 13.08 5.82
CA ILE A 31 -18.15 11.98 6.04
C ILE A 31 -17.90 11.39 7.42
N LEU A 32 -18.97 11.28 8.21
CA LEU A 32 -18.93 10.60 9.50
C LEU A 32 -19.28 9.12 9.29
N LEU A 33 -18.44 8.20 9.75
CA LEU A 33 -18.70 6.75 9.76
C LEU A 33 -19.09 6.35 11.18
N ASP A 34 -20.34 5.97 11.35
CA ASP A 34 -21.06 5.85 12.61
C ASP A 34 -21.05 7.12 13.48
N CYS A 35 -22.11 7.27 14.26
CA CYS A 35 -22.35 8.39 15.15
C CYS A 35 -22.91 7.84 16.47
N GLY A 36 -22.09 7.04 17.16
CA GLY A 36 -22.39 6.59 18.52
C GLY A 36 -22.61 7.75 19.48
N HIS A 37 -23.19 7.46 20.65
CA HIS A 37 -23.40 8.49 21.67
C HIS A 37 -22.10 9.23 22.02
N GLU A 38 -22.20 10.55 22.23
CA GLU A 38 -21.10 11.48 22.50
C GLU A 38 -20.21 11.85 21.28
N ALA A 39 -20.53 11.35 20.07
CA ALA A 39 -19.82 11.73 18.85
C ALA A 39 -19.90 13.24 18.57
N ILE A 40 -21.05 13.88 18.83
CA ILE A 40 -21.22 15.34 18.64
C ILE A 40 -20.29 16.11 19.58
N ALA A 41 -20.28 15.73 20.86
CA ALA A 41 -19.43 16.38 21.86
C ALA A 41 -17.94 16.25 21.48
N ARG A 42 -17.54 15.07 21.02
CA ARG A 42 -16.17 14.80 20.56
C ARG A 42 -15.78 15.59 19.32
N LEU A 43 -16.69 15.77 18.37
CA LEU A 43 -16.45 16.62 17.20
C LEU A 43 -16.16 18.07 17.62
N VAL A 44 -17.00 18.62 18.50
CA VAL A 44 -16.86 19.98 19.00
C VAL A 44 -15.57 20.15 19.83
N GLU A 45 -15.23 19.17 20.68
CA GLU A 45 -13.98 19.17 21.46
C GLU A 45 -12.74 19.27 20.55
N LEU A 46 -12.77 18.61 19.40
CA LEU A 46 -11.71 18.64 18.39
C LEU A 46 -11.77 19.86 17.46
N GLY A 47 -12.71 20.78 17.69
CA GLY A 47 -12.85 22.03 16.93
C GLY A 47 -13.58 21.87 15.59
N PHE A 48 -14.29 20.77 15.37
CA PHE A 48 -15.12 20.60 14.18
C PHE A 48 -16.49 21.25 14.36
N ASP A 49 -16.97 21.90 13.30
CA ASP A 49 -18.36 22.32 13.18
C ASP A 49 -19.19 21.16 12.63
N VAL A 50 -20.23 20.73 13.38
CA VAL A 50 -21.13 19.65 12.97
C VAL A 50 -21.89 19.95 11.68
N ARG A 51 -22.02 21.23 11.31
CA ARG A 51 -22.66 21.70 10.07
C ARG A 51 -21.80 21.47 8.82
N ASP A 52 -20.50 21.22 8.99
CA ASP A 52 -19.59 20.91 7.88
C ASP A 52 -19.66 19.45 7.42
N ILE A 53 -20.36 18.58 8.17
CA ILE A 53 -20.52 17.18 7.80
C ILE A 53 -21.43 17.08 6.58
N GLY A 54 -20.97 16.50 5.49
CA GLY A 54 -21.77 16.34 4.27
C GLY A 54 -22.61 15.08 4.27
N ALA A 55 -22.10 14.01 4.89
CA ALA A 55 -22.81 12.74 5.00
C ALA A 55 -22.49 11.99 6.29
N ILE A 56 -23.42 11.13 6.72
CA ILE A 56 -23.26 10.18 7.82
C ILE A 56 -23.55 8.79 7.28
N PHE A 57 -22.54 7.91 7.33
CA PHE A 57 -22.71 6.48 7.14
C PHE A 57 -23.03 5.84 8.49
N ILE A 58 -24.09 5.05 8.55
CA ILE A 58 -24.45 4.22 9.71
C ILE A 58 -24.29 2.76 9.30
N SER A 59 -23.55 1.97 10.07
CA SER A 59 -23.36 0.54 9.83
C SER A 59 -24.59 -0.27 10.24
N HIS A 60 -25.16 0.04 11.41
CA HIS A 60 -26.34 -0.62 11.95
C HIS A 60 -26.99 0.20 13.09
N PHE A 61 -28.06 -0.33 13.69
CA PHE A 61 -28.95 0.44 14.57
C PHE A 61 -28.71 0.32 16.07
N HIS A 62 -27.58 -0.26 16.53
CA HIS A 62 -27.25 -0.20 17.96
C HIS A 62 -26.83 1.22 18.37
N ALA A 63 -27.10 1.58 19.63
CA ALA A 63 -26.97 2.95 20.12
C ALA A 63 -25.51 3.46 20.17
N ASP A 64 -24.54 2.55 20.23
CA ASP A 64 -23.10 2.85 20.06
C ASP A 64 -22.68 3.19 18.63
N HIS A 65 -23.59 3.07 17.65
CA HIS A 65 -23.32 3.37 16.25
C HIS A 65 -24.23 4.47 15.67
N ILE A 66 -25.44 4.66 16.23
CA ILE A 66 -26.41 5.66 15.74
C ILE A 66 -26.84 6.68 16.81
N GLY A 67 -26.44 6.50 18.07
CA GLY A 67 -27.02 7.22 19.22
C GLY A 67 -27.09 8.75 19.08
N ASP A 68 -26.09 9.37 18.44
CA ASP A 68 -26.05 10.82 18.22
C ASP A 68 -26.46 11.23 16.81
N ALA A 69 -26.64 10.29 15.87
CA ALA A 69 -26.82 10.61 14.45
C ALA A 69 -28.03 11.54 14.20
N PHE A 70 -29.13 11.28 14.89
CA PHE A 70 -30.36 12.08 14.75
C PHE A 70 -30.31 13.36 15.59
N ASN A 71 -29.69 13.32 16.77
CA ASN A 71 -29.41 14.52 17.57
C ASN A 71 -28.51 15.51 16.81
N LEU A 72 -27.63 15.01 15.95
CA LEU A 72 -26.74 15.83 15.11
C LEU A 72 -27.56 16.66 14.11
N VAL A 73 -28.61 16.08 13.51
CA VAL A 73 -29.54 16.82 12.63
C VAL A 73 -30.16 17.99 13.37
N TRP A 74 -30.69 17.74 14.57
CA TRP A 74 -31.35 18.77 15.36
C TRP A 74 -30.37 19.84 15.85
N SER A 75 -29.16 19.43 16.25
CA SER A 75 -28.07 20.36 16.59
C SER A 75 -27.69 21.28 15.43
N ARG A 76 -27.65 20.76 14.19
CA ARG A 76 -27.41 21.58 12.99
C ARG A 76 -28.54 22.55 12.74
N PHE A 77 -29.79 22.08 12.81
CA PHE A 77 -30.98 22.92 12.64
C PHE A 77 -30.93 24.14 13.57
N VAL A 78 -30.79 23.88 14.89
CA VAL A 78 -30.74 24.95 15.89
C VAL A 78 -29.51 25.86 15.69
N GLY A 79 -28.35 25.29 15.37
CA GLY A 79 -27.13 26.05 15.12
C GLY A 79 -27.21 26.96 13.90
N ASP A 80 -27.88 26.53 12.83
CA ASP A 80 -28.14 27.35 11.65
C ASP A 80 -29.11 28.50 11.97
N LEU A 81 -30.17 28.22 12.75
CA LEU A 81 -31.13 29.25 13.20
C LEU A 81 -30.46 30.34 14.02
N TYR A 82 -29.59 29.98 14.97
CA TYR A 82 -28.87 30.95 15.81
C TYR A 82 -27.97 31.90 15.00
N GLU A 83 -27.46 31.44 13.86
CA GLU A 83 -26.60 32.24 12.99
C GLU A 83 -27.32 32.82 11.77
N GLY A 84 -28.63 32.59 11.63
CA GLY A 84 -29.41 33.03 10.46
C GLY A 84 -28.89 32.44 9.14
N LYS A 85 -28.36 31.21 9.17
CA LYS A 85 -27.81 30.52 7.99
C LYS A 85 -28.86 29.61 7.36
N GLU A 86 -28.74 29.40 6.05
CA GLU A 86 -29.51 28.38 5.34
C GLU A 86 -29.05 26.97 5.73
N HIS A 87 -30.01 26.07 5.88
CA HIS A 87 -29.74 24.67 6.17
C HIS A 87 -29.08 23.96 4.99
N LYS A 88 -27.91 23.38 5.23
CA LYS A 88 -27.21 22.57 4.22
C LYS A 88 -27.71 21.14 4.23
N LEU A 89 -27.94 20.57 3.05
CA LEU A 89 -28.28 19.15 2.87
C LEU A 89 -27.30 18.25 3.65
N LEU A 90 -27.87 17.28 4.38
CA LEU A 90 -27.12 16.23 5.05
C LEU A 90 -27.60 14.86 4.53
N VAL A 91 -26.66 14.05 4.06
CA VAL A 91 -26.97 12.73 3.48
C VAL A 91 -26.75 11.62 4.50
N PHE A 92 -27.74 10.75 4.66
CA PHE A 92 -27.66 9.54 5.46
C PHE A 92 -27.48 8.31 4.56
N LEU A 93 -26.46 7.51 4.86
CA LEU A 93 -26.09 6.29 4.13
C LEU A 93 -26.15 5.12 5.12
N GLY A 94 -26.87 4.04 4.85
CA GLY A 94 -26.89 2.93 5.81
C GLY A 94 -27.83 1.79 5.48
N PRO A 95 -28.25 0.97 6.46
CA PRO A 95 -29.15 -0.14 6.22
C PRO A 95 -30.56 0.34 5.88
N ARG A 96 -31.35 -0.56 5.28
CA ARG A 96 -32.78 -0.34 5.09
C ARG A 96 -33.47 0.02 6.40
N THR A 97 -34.50 0.88 6.31
CA THR A 97 -35.29 1.44 7.42
C THR A 97 -34.64 2.58 8.19
N LEU A 98 -33.50 3.11 7.74
CA LEU A 98 -32.84 4.27 8.35
C LEU A 98 -33.73 5.53 8.31
N GLN A 99 -34.37 5.83 7.17
CA GLN A 99 -35.29 6.96 7.02
C GLN A 99 -36.52 6.79 7.93
N GLU A 100 -37.10 5.60 7.97
CA GLU A 100 -38.26 5.30 8.82
C GLU A 100 -37.90 5.44 10.31
N ARG A 101 -36.70 5.03 10.72
CA ARG A 101 -36.22 5.21 12.10
C ARG A 101 -36.00 6.68 12.45
N PHE A 102 -35.45 7.47 11.54
CA PHE A 102 -35.35 8.92 11.72
C PHE A 102 -36.74 9.55 11.91
N ARG A 103 -37.72 9.16 11.09
CA ARG A 103 -39.12 9.62 11.20
C ARG A 103 -39.70 9.32 12.59
N LYS A 104 -39.53 8.09 13.09
CA LYS A 104 -39.97 7.71 14.44
C LYS A 104 -39.25 8.45 15.55
N TRP A 105 -37.94 8.66 15.41
CA TRP A 105 -37.18 9.45 16.38
C TRP A 105 -37.69 10.89 16.43
N ARG A 106 -37.97 11.51 15.27
CA ARG A 106 -38.53 12.86 15.17
C ARG A 106 -39.89 12.95 15.86
N GLU A 107 -40.78 11.98 15.65
CA GLU A 107 -42.07 11.88 16.34
C GLU A 107 -41.98 11.84 17.87
N ILE A 108 -40.83 11.46 18.43
CA ILE A 108 -40.61 11.36 19.87
C ILE A 108 -39.89 12.60 20.41
N PHE A 109 -38.87 13.08 19.70
CA PHE A 109 -37.90 14.03 20.24
C PHE A 109 -37.95 15.43 19.59
N TRP A 110 -38.52 15.57 18.40
CA TRP A 110 -38.54 16.85 17.66
C TRP A 110 -39.93 17.09 17.07
N LEU A 111 -40.80 17.65 17.90
CA LEU A 111 -42.27 17.65 17.76
C LEU A 111 -42.81 18.86 16.99
N GLU A 112 -42.00 19.91 16.83
CA GLU A 112 -42.36 21.20 16.27
C GLU A 112 -42.77 21.07 14.80
N PRO A 113 -44.07 21.30 14.48
CA PRO A 113 -44.54 21.19 13.10
C PRO A 113 -43.93 22.28 12.22
N GLY A 114 -43.39 21.91 11.06
CA GLY A 114 -42.80 22.83 10.08
C GLY A 114 -41.30 23.09 10.26
N GLU A 115 -40.68 22.61 11.35
CA GLU A 115 -39.22 22.64 11.50
C GLU A 115 -38.58 21.52 10.70
N GLU A 116 -38.14 21.80 9.46
CA GLU A 116 -37.55 20.80 8.57
C GLU A 116 -36.07 21.07 8.30
N TYR A 117 -35.29 19.98 8.28
CA TYR A 117 -33.90 19.99 7.86
C TYR A 117 -33.78 19.20 6.54
N PRO A 118 -33.04 19.70 5.53
CA PRO A 118 -32.86 19.01 4.27
C PRO A 118 -32.04 17.73 4.48
N LEU A 119 -32.68 16.59 4.26
CA LEU A 119 -32.10 15.25 4.42
C LEU A 119 -32.32 14.41 3.18
N GLU A 120 -31.33 13.60 2.85
CA GLU A 120 -31.38 12.58 1.80
C GLU A 120 -30.96 11.23 2.39
N PHE A 121 -31.65 10.15 2.03
CA PHE A 121 -31.39 8.82 2.57
C PHE A 121 -31.07 7.83 1.44
N HIS A 122 -29.97 7.10 1.59
CA HIS A 122 -29.61 5.95 0.75
C HIS A 122 -29.50 4.69 1.63
N GLU A 123 -30.20 3.64 1.23
CA GLU A 123 -30.42 2.47 2.07
C GLU A 123 -30.05 1.15 1.38
N GLY A 124 -29.44 0.24 2.15
CA GLY A 124 -29.07 -1.10 1.69
C GLY A 124 -27.76 -1.15 0.93
N GLU A 125 -27.71 -1.89 -0.18
CA GLU A 125 -26.53 -2.01 -1.05
C GLU A 125 -26.61 -1.00 -2.21
N PHE A 126 -25.68 -0.03 -2.23
CA PHE A 126 -25.62 1.05 -3.21
C PHE A 126 -24.20 1.59 -3.36
N GLU A 127 -23.99 2.44 -4.36
CA GLU A 127 -22.80 3.26 -4.54
C GLU A 127 -23.18 4.74 -4.48
N TYR A 128 -22.41 5.54 -3.76
CA TYR A 128 -22.63 6.97 -3.56
C TYR A 128 -21.32 7.72 -3.65
N ALA A 129 -21.33 8.88 -4.32
CA ALA A 129 -20.16 9.73 -4.47
C ALA A 129 -20.43 11.11 -3.85
N LEU A 130 -19.52 11.55 -2.97
CA LEU A 130 -19.54 12.89 -2.38
C LEU A 130 -18.17 13.54 -2.60
N GLY A 131 -18.09 14.44 -3.58
CA GLY A 131 -16.80 14.95 -4.07
C GLY A 131 -15.90 13.81 -4.55
N ASP A 132 -14.66 13.76 -4.05
CA ASP A 132 -13.67 12.73 -4.39
C ASP A 132 -13.77 11.46 -3.52
N ILE A 133 -14.81 11.35 -2.69
CA ILE A 133 -15.07 10.17 -1.85
C ILE A 133 -16.17 9.34 -2.52
N ASN A 134 -15.82 8.12 -2.95
CA ASN A 134 -16.78 7.15 -3.47
C ASN A 134 -16.97 6.03 -2.44
N LEU A 135 -18.19 5.86 -1.95
CA LEU A 135 -18.59 4.89 -0.95
C LEU A 135 -19.51 3.85 -1.58
N ARG A 136 -19.18 2.57 -1.39
CA ARG A 136 -20.04 1.44 -1.73
C ARG A 136 -20.42 0.69 -0.46
N THR A 137 -21.69 0.44 -0.24
CA THR A 137 -22.15 -0.39 0.88
C THR A 137 -22.22 -1.87 0.49
N PHE A 138 -22.18 -2.74 1.49
CA PHE A 138 -22.37 -4.19 1.31
C PHE A 138 -23.00 -4.81 2.56
N PRO A 139 -23.83 -5.87 2.41
CA PRO A 139 -24.48 -6.51 3.55
C PRO A 139 -23.47 -7.20 4.47
N VAL A 140 -23.72 -7.11 5.79
CA VAL A 140 -23.00 -7.85 6.82
C VAL A 140 -23.93 -8.56 7.81
N LYS A 141 -23.39 -9.52 8.56
CA LYS A 141 -24.07 -10.35 9.56
C LYS A 141 -23.56 -10.01 10.95
N HIS A 142 -24.41 -9.32 11.69
CA HIS A 142 -24.18 -8.96 13.09
C HIS A 142 -25.27 -9.57 13.98
N VAL A 143 -26.53 -9.17 13.78
CA VAL A 143 -27.68 -9.65 14.55
C VAL A 143 -28.89 -9.95 13.65
N PRO A 144 -29.80 -10.83 14.04
CA PRO A 144 -30.91 -11.25 13.17
C PRO A 144 -32.08 -10.26 13.11
N TRP A 145 -32.11 -9.24 13.97
CA TRP A 145 -33.29 -8.37 14.16
C TRP A 145 -33.39 -7.24 13.13
N PHE A 146 -32.27 -6.84 12.54
CA PHE A 146 -32.21 -5.75 11.56
C PHE A 146 -31.03 -5.94 10.62
N GLU A 147 -31.11 -5.27 9.47
CA GLU A 147 -30.03 -5.25 8.48
C GLU A 147 -28.82 -4.48 9.02
N SER A 148 -27.63 -4.98 8.73
CA SER A 148 -26.35 -4.32 9.00
C SER A 148 -25.58 -4.25 7.68
N VAL A 149 -24.88 -3.13 7.45
CA VAL A 149 -24.08 -2.92 6.24
C VAL A 149 -22.67 -2.47 6.61
N GLY A 150 -21.71 -2.95 5.85
CA GLY A 150 -20.36 -2.41 5.78
C GLY A 150 -20.24 -1.41 4.64
N CYS A 151 -19.15 -0.65 4.63
CA CYS A 151 -18.79 0.22 3.51
C CYS A 151 -17.35 -0.01 3.03
N ARG A 152 -17.17 0.14 1.73
CA ARG A 152 -15.89 0.21 1.02
C ARG A 152 -15.78 1.58 0.39
N ILE A 153 -14.75 2.33 0.77
CA ILE A 153 -14.57 3.74 0.41
C ILE A 153 -13.31 3.87 -0.43
N ASN A 154 -13.44 4.40 -1.65
CA ASN A 154 -12.35 4.81 -2.50
C ASN A 154 -12.17 6.33 -2.35
N VAL A 155 -10.99 6.76 -1.89
CA VAL A 155 -10.68 8.18 -1.65
C VAL A 155 -9.18 8.41 -1.81
N GLY A 156 -8.78 9.43 -2.57
CA GLY A 156 -7.35 9.77 -2.76
C GLY A 156 -6.49 8.61 -3.31
N GLY A 157 -7.08 7.72 -4.13
CA GLY A 157 -6.41 6.51 -4.64
C GLY A 157 -6.16 5.44 -3.57
N LYS A 158 -6.82 5.52 -2.43
CA LYS A 158 -6.78 4.57 -1.32
C LYS A 158 -8.13 3.90 -1.11
N ILE A 159 -8.09 2.69 -0.58
CA ILE A 159 -9.28 1.91 -0.24
C ILE A 159 -9.37 1.74 1.28
N ILE A 160 -10.44 2.26 1.88
CA ILE A 160 -10.80 2.05 3.28
C ILE A 160 -12.00 1.10 3.34
N VAL A 161 -11.97 0.10 4.21
CA VAL A 161 -13.13 -0.78 4.45
C VAL A 161 -13.49 -0.71 5.93
N TYR A 162 -14.78 -0.53 6.19
CA TYR A 162 -15.36 -0.53 7.53
C TYR A 162 -16.64 -1.38 7.51
N PRO A 163 -16.62 -2.61 8.05
CA PRO A 163 -17.76 -3.50 8.01
C PRO A 163 -18.79 -3.24 9.12
N GLY A 164 -18.49 -2.36 10.09
CA GLY A 164 -19.22 -2.30 11.36
C GLY A 164 -18.94 -3.52 12.23
N ASP A 165 -19.90 -3.87 13.07
CA ASP A 165 -19.84 -5.07 13.91
C ASP A 165 -20.17 -6.30 13.07
N ILE A 166 -19.37 -7.35 13.20
CA ILE A 166 -19.52 -8.57 12.39
C ILE A 166 -19.16 -9.82 13.17
N GLY A 167 -19.90 -10.90 12.91
CA GLY A 167 -19.68 -12.17 13.58
C GLY A 167 -19.43 -13.35 12.64
N SER A 168 -19.10 -14.48 13.23
CA SER A 168 -18.75 -15.75 12.58
C SER A 168 -19.91 -16.37 11.79
N SER A 169 -21.10 -15.78 11.82
CA SER A 169 -22.24 -16.18 10.98
C SER A 169 -21.99 -15.91 9.48
N HIS A 170 -20.98 -15.11 9.18
CA HIS A 170 -20.55 -14.80 7.82
C HIS A 170 -19.98 -16.00 7.07
N ASP A 171 -20.21 -15.99 5.76
CA ASP A 171 -19.31 -16.71 4.86
C ASP A 171 -17.99 -15.94 4.83
N PHE A 172 -16.93 -16.59 5.30
CA PHE A 172 -15.62 -15.97 5.44
C PHE A 172 -14.99 -15.64 4.09
N ASP A 173 -15.25 -16.43 3.04
CA ASP A 173 -14.69 -16.20 1.70
C ASP A 173 -15.38 -15.00 1.03
N ASP A 174 -16.69 -14.86 1.23
CA ASP A 174 -17.44 -13.67 0.83
C ASP A 174 -16.88 -12.41 1.50
N LEU A 175 -16.65 -12.44 2.83
CA LEU A 175 -16.02 -11.33 3.54
C LEU A 175 -14.62 -10.99 3.02
N VAL A 176 -13.77 -11.99 2.78
CA VAL A 176 -12.44 -11.80 2.19
C VAL A 176 -12.57 -11.07 0.86
N SER A 177 -13.54 -11.44 0.01
CA SER A 177 -13.74 -10.81 -1.28
C SER A 177 -14.13 -9.32 -1.18
N ARG A 178 -14.95 -8.96 -0.18
CA ARG A 178 -15.41 -7.58 0.06
C ARG A 178 -14.29 -6.69 0.62
N VAL A 179 -13.39 -7.26 1.41
CA VAL A 179 -12.27 -6.56 2.06
C VAL A 179 -11.01 -6.54 1.17
N GLN A 180 -10.94 -7.38 0.14
CA GLN A 180 -9.75 -7.62 -0.67
C GLN A 180 -9.06 -6.32 -1.13
N GLY A 181 -7.75 -6.24 -0.88
CA GLY A 181 -6.88 -5.18 -1.35
C GLY A 181 -7.03 -3.83 -0.64
N ALA A 182 -7.77 -3.77 0.47
CA ALA A 182 -7.91 -2.53 1.24
C ALA A 182 -6.55 -1.98 1.69
N ASP A 183 -6.35 -0.67 1.56
CA ASP A 183 -5.22 0.03 2.18
C ASP A 183 -5.41 0.11 3.70
N LEU A 184 -6.64 0.29 4.17
CA LEU A 184 -7.01 0.33 5.57
C LEU A 184 -8.28 -0.49 5.83
N LEU A 185 -8.24 -1.37 6.82
CA LEU A 185 -9.41 -2.04 7.38
C LEU A 185 -9.64 -1.55 8.81
N LEU A 186 -10.78 -0.90 9.06
CA LEU A 186 -11.33 -0.64 10.39
C LEU A 186 -12.19 -1.85 10.75
N ILE A 187 -11.86 -2.62 11.79
CA ILE A 187 -12.58 -3.84 12.12
C ILE A 187 -12.69 -4.05 13.63
N GLU A 188 -13.84 -4.56 14.06
CA GLU A 188 -14.09 -4.94 15.44
C GLU A 188 -13.29 -6.18 15.88
N ALA A 189 -13.11 -6.34 17.18
CA ALA A 189 -12.68 -7.59 17.79
C ALA A 189 -13.16 -7.67 19.24
N ASP A 190 -14.44 -8.00 19.42
CA ASP A 190 -15.05 -8.05 20.75
C ASP A 190 -15.26 -9.47 21.32
N ALA A 191 -14.94 -10.53 20.60
CA ALA A 191 -15.18 -11.91 21.04
C ALA A 191 -13.92 -12.65 21.54
N ASP A 192 -14.08 -13.45 22.61
CA ASP A 192 -13.06 -14.40 23.10
C ASP A 192 -12.91 -15.62 22.21
N LYS A 193 -14.03 -16.07 21.69
CA LYS A 193 -14.17 -17.26 20.85
C LYS A 193 -15.11 -16.92 19.70
N PRO A 194 -15.01 -17.62 18.56
CA PRO A 194 -15.90 -17.40 17.44
C PRO A 194 -17.36 -17.35 17.89
N SER A 195 -17.99 -16.20 17.65
CA SER A 195 -19.37 -15.92 18.04
C SER A 195 -20.16 -15.49 16.81
N PRO A 196 -21.49 -15.67 16.78
CA PRO A 196 -22.29 -15.32 15.61
C PRO A 196 -22.35 -13.81 15.34
N ASN A 197 -22.03 -12.96 16.33
CA ASN A 197 -22.28 -11.51 16.28
C ASN A 197 -21.00 -10.67 16.28
N HIS A 198 -19.90 -11.20 16.86
CA HIS A 198 -18.62 -10.50 17.00
C HIS A 198 -17.45 -11.41 16.65
N PHE A 199 -16.37 -10.79 16.17
CA PHE A 199 -15.12 -11.43 15.77
C PHE A 199 -14.14 -11.51 16.92
N THR A 200 -13.27 -12.52 16.88
CA THR A 200 -12.05 -12.54 17.70
C THR A 200 -10.92 -11.77 17.01
N PHE A 201 -9.87 -11.41 17.77
CA PHE A 201 -8.65 -10.81 17.21
C PHE A 201 -8.02 -11.69 16.12
N GLU A 202 -8.06 -13.02 16.29
CA GLU A 202 -7.52 -13.99 15.33
C GLU A 202 -8.34 -14.00 14.04
N GLN A 203 -9.68 -13.93 14.11
CA GLN A 203 -10.54 -13.85 12.93
C GLN A 203 -10.32 -12.55 12.15
N ALA A 204 -10.20 -11.42 12.86
CA ALA A 204 -9.88 -10.12 12.25
C ALA A 204 -8.51 -10.15 11.57
N ALA A 205 -7.51 -10.76 12.21
CA ALA A 205 -6.16 -10.92 11.65
C ALA A 205 -6.13 -11.85 10.43
N GLU A 206 -6.85 -12.97 10.48
CA GLU A 206 -6.97 -13.92 9.36
C GLU A 206 -7.64 -13.25 8.16
N LEU A 207 -8.76 -12.53 8.39
CA LEU A 207 -9.47 -11.80 7.33
C LEU A 207 -8.54 -10.80 6.66
N ALA A 208 -7.82 -9.99 7.44
CA ALA A 208 -6.87 -9.01 6.92
C ALA A 208 -5.73 -9.65 6.12
N GLN A 209 -5.20 -10.79 6.59
CA GLN A 209 -4.14 -11.51 5.90
C GLN A 209 -4.62 -12.08 4.56
N ARG A 210 -5.75 -12.80 4.57
CA ARG A 210 -6.32 -13.43 3.37
C ARG A 210 -6.79 -12.41 2.34
N ALA A 211 -7.33 -11.29 2.80
CA ALA A 211 -7.72 -10.17 1.96
C ALA A 211 -6.54 -9.29 1.49
N ASN A 212 -5.30 -9.59 1.89
CA ASN A 212 -4.10 -8.80 1.55
C ASN A 212 -4.25 -7.30 1.89
N VAL A 213 -4.75 -7.02 3.09
CA VAL A 213 -4.92 -5.65 3.62
C VAL A 213 -3.57 -5.07 4.02
N LYS A 214 -3.32 -3.79 3.74
CA LYS A 214 -2.04 -3.14 4.06
C LYS A 214 -1.94 -2.69 5.52
N GLN A 215 -3.03 -2.17 6.08
CA GLN A 215 -3.10 -1.72 7.47
C GLN A 215 -4.44 -2.10 8.09
N VAL A 216 -4.41 -2.55 9.34
CA VAL A 216 -5.59 -2.86 10.14
C VAL A 216 -5.61 -1.94 11.35
N VAL A 217 -6.78 -1.41 11.67
CA VAL A 217 -7.05 -0.70 12.92
C VAL A 217 -8.19 -1.44 13.61
N ILE A 218 -7.88 -2.02 14.76
CA ILE A 218 -8.87 -2.68 15.60
C ILE A 218 -9.64 -1.62 16.38
N VAL A 219 -10.97 -1.67 16.27
CA VAL A 219 -11.93 -0.79 16.95
C VAL A 219 -12.93 -1.63 17.74
N HIS A 220 -13.92 -1.00 18.37
CA HIS A 220 -14.96 -1.69 19.15
C HIS A 220 -14.36 -2.66 20.19
N ILE A 221 -13.49 -2.12 21.04
CA ILE A 221 -12.72 -2.91 22.01
C ILE A 221 -13.36 -2.76 23.39
N LYS A 222 -13.78 -3.86 24.01
CA LYS A 222 -14.21 -3.91 25.42
C LYS A 222 -13.35 -3.04 26.35
N PRO A 223 -13.98 -2.30 27.29
CA PRO A 223 -13.27 -1.49 28.28
C PRO A 223 -12.71 -2.34 29.44
N ILE A 224 -12.18 -3.52 29.14
CA ILE A 224 -11.55 -4.42 30.11
C ILE A 224 -10.04 -4.31 29.92
N PRO A 225 -9.23 -4.00 30.95
CA PRO A 225 -7.79 -3.78 30.80
C PRO A 225 -7.05 -4.92 30.09
N GLN A 226 -7.42 -6.17 30.39
CA GLN A 226 -6.86 -7.37 29.75
C GLN A 226 -7.19 -7.40 28.24
N TRP A 227 -8.36 -6.93 27.85
CA TRP A 227 -8.77 -6.84 26.44
C TRP A 227 -7.97 -5.78 25.68
N GLN A 228 -7.75 -4.64 26.33
CA GLN A 228 -6.95 -3.55 25.77
C GLN A 228 -5.48 -3.97 25.58
N GLU A 229 -4.94 -4.81 26.48
CA GLU A 229 -3.61 -5.39 26.31
C GLU A 229 -3.57 -6.38 25.14
N ARG A 230 -4.53 -7.30 25.06
CA ARG A 230 -4.65 -8.24 23.93
C ARG A 230 -4.72 -7.51 22.59
N ALA A 231 -5.46 -6.41 22.50
CA ALA A 231 -5.51 -5.58 21.29
C ALA A 231 -4.14 -4.99 20.92
N ARG A 232 -3.37 -4.52 21.92
CA ARG A 232 -1.99 -4.02 21.71
C ARG A 232 -1.07 -5.13 21.22
N GLU A 233 -1.13 -6.30 21.83
CA GLU A 233 -0.35 -7.48 21.46
C GLU A 233 -0.67 -7.94 20.04
N ALA A 234 -1.96 -8.06 19.69
CA ALA A 234 -2.41 -8.42 18.36
C ALA A 234 -1.93 -7.42 17.30
N GLY A 235 -2.02 -6.11 17.58
CA GLY A 235 -1.49 -5.07 16.71
C GLY A 235 0.03 -5.15 16.52
N ALA A 236 0.77 -5.43 17.59
CA ALA A 236 2.23 -5.61 17.54
C ALA A 236 2.62 -6.87 16.74
N ALA A 237 1.91 -7.97 16.92
CA ALA A 237 2.09 -9.22 16.17
C ALA A 237 1.82 -9.02 14.68
N TYR A 238 0.70 -8.37 14.32
CA TYR A 238 0.38 -8.04 12.94
C TYR A 238 1.46 -7.16 12.30
N LYS A 239 1.94 -6.12 13.01
CA LYS A 239 3.04 -5.26 12.54
C LYS A 239 4.34 -6.04 12.34
N ALA A 240 4.62 -7.04 13.18
CA ALA A 240 5.79 -7.91 13.04
C ALA A 240 5.67 -8.84 11.82
N ILE A 241 4.48 -9.40 11.56
CA ILE A 241 4.18 -10.20 10.37
C ILE A 241 4.27 -9.34 9.11
N ASN A 242 3.66 -8.16 9.07
CA ASN A 242 3.74 -7.25 7.93
C ASN A 242 5.16 -6.73 7.68
N LYS A 243 5.99 -6.55 8.72
CA LYS A 243 7.44 -6.27 8.52
C LYS A 243 8.18 -7.44 7.86
N LYS A 244 7.73 -8.68 8.03
CA LYS A 244 8.27 -9.86 7.31
C LYS A 244 7.73 -9.95 5.87
N ILE A 245 6.55 -9.39 5.60
CA ILE A 245 5.98 -9.27 4.25
C ILE A 245 6.66 -8.10 3.50
N LYS A 246 7.84 -8.45 2.95
CA LYS A 246 8.63 -7.81 1.88
C LYS A 246 8.37 -6.32 1.57
N ARG A 247 9.39 -5.48 1.78
CA ARG A 247 9.64 -4.36 0.87
C ARG A 247 9.87 -4.96 -0.53
N PRO A 248 9.11 -4.56 -1.56
CA PRO A 248 9.31 -5.10 -2.90
C PRO A 248 10.74 -4.79 -3.37
N LEU A 249 11.35 -5.75 -4.07
CA LEU A 249 12.65 -5.56 -4.73
C LEU A 249 12.56 -4.33 -5.63
N SER A 250 13.47 -3.37 -5.47
CA SER A 250 13.48 -2.19 -6.34
C SER A 250 14.04 -2.58 -7.70
N MET A 251 13.18 -2.69 -8.70
CA MET A 251 13.57 -3.02 -10.07
C MET A 251 14.58 -2.00 -10.64
N ARG A 252 14.43 -0.71 -10.31
CA ARG A 252 15.37 0.34 -10.74
C ARG A 252 16.77 0.12 -10.17
N LEU A 253 16.86 -0.25 -8.89
CA LEU A 253 18.14 -0.55 -8.25
C LEU A 253 18.74 -1.85 -8.76
N ALA A 254 17.93 -2.88 -9.01
CA ALA A 254 18.42 -4.13 -9.61
C ALA A 254 18.99 -3.90 -11.02
N ILE A 255 18.33 -3.08 -11.84
CA ILE A 255 18.85 -2.67 -13.16
C ILE A 255 20.15 -1.89 -13.01
N PHE A 256 20.19 -0.89 -12.11
CA PHE A 256 21.41 -0.13 -11.85
C PHE A 256 22.58 -1.04 -11.47
N TRP A 257 22.37 -1.98 -10.53
CA TRP A 257 23.41 -2.93 -10.13
C TRP A 257 23.77 -3.94 -11.22
N GLY A 258 22.86 -4.23 -12.15
CA GLY A 258 23.18 -4.99 -13.36
C GLY A 258 24.09 -4.23 -14.31
N LEU A 259 23.90 -2.91 -14.48
CA LEU A 259 24.75 -2.08 -15.33
C LEU A 259 26.05 -1.63 -14.65
N PHE A 260 26.10 -1.71 -13.32
CA PHE A 260 27.20 -1.21 -12.51
C PHE A 260 28.57 -1.75 -12.92
N PRO A 261 28.76 -3.06 -13.25
CA PRO A 261 30.11 -3.57 -13.47
C PRO A 261 30.85 -2.91 -14.62
N ASP A 262 30.15 -2.70 -15.74
CA ASP A 262 30.68 -2.02 -16.91
C ASP A 262 30.80 -0.51 -16.72
N LEU A 263 29.78 0.12 -16.11
CA LEU A 263 29.83 1.54 -15.79
C LEU A 263 31.02 1.86 -14.87
N PHE A 264 31.30 0.99 -13.91
CA PHE A 264 32.41 1.12 -12.99
C PHE A 264 33.75 0.88 -13.67
N ALA A 265 33.85 -0.14 -14.53
CA ALA A 265 35.09 -0.48 -15.21
C ALA A 265 35.46 0.54 -16.31
N PHE A 266 34.51 0.87 -17.19
CA PHE A 266 34.77 1.60 -18.44
C PHE A 266 34.33 3.06 -18.40
N GLY A 267 33.48 3.47 -17.45
CA GLY A 267 32.89 4.81 -17.43
C GLY A 267 33.91 5.93 -17.48
N LEU A 268 35.00 5.84 -16.70
CA LEU A 268 36.08 6.84 -16.70
C LEU A 268 36.84 6.87 -18.03
N SER A 269 37.07 5.71 -18.66
CA SER A 269 37.71 5.64 -19.97
C SER A 269 36.85 6.25 -21.06
N PHE A 270 35.54 5.99 -21.03
CA PHE A 270 34.62 6.62 -21.97
C PHE A 270 34.57 8.14 -21.79
N VAL A 271 34.51 8.64 -20.55
CA VAL A 271 34.56 10.08 -20.29
C VAL A 271 35.86 10.70 -20.81
N TRP A 272 37.01 10.06 -20.54
CA TRP A 272 38.30 10.51 -21.07
C TRP A 272 38.34 10.49 -22.60
N LEU A 273 37.81 9.43 -23.22
CA LEU A 273 37.75 9.28 -24.66
C LEU A 273 36.90 10.39 -25.30
N PHE A 274 35.66 10.57 -24.82
CA PHE A 274 34.76 11.60 -25.33
C PHE A 274 35.29 13.01 -25.10
N PHE A 275 35.91 13.27 -23.95
CA PHE A 275 36.55 14.56 -23.69
C PHE A 275 37.65 14.85 -24.71
N ASN A 276 38.50 13.88 -25.03
CA ASN A 276 39.57 14.07 -26.00
C ASN A 276 39.09 14.08 -27.46
N LEU A 277 37.95 13.45 -27.78
CA LEU A 277 37.32 13.56 -29.11
C LEU A 277 36.67 14.94 -29.35
N ILE A 278 36.15 15.57 -28.29
CA ILE A 278 35.43 16.85 -28.39
C ILE A 278 36.38 18.04 -28.21
N PHE A 279 37.31 17.94 -27.26
CA PHE A 279 38.18 19.04 -26.83
C PHE A 279 39.68 18.77 -27.03
N GLY A 280 40.05 17.52 -27.34
CA GLY A 280 41.44 17.12 -27.55
C GLY A 280 41.78 16.92 -29.03
N GLU A 281 42.93 16.27 -29.27
CA GLU A 281 43.47 16.02 -30.61
C GLU A 281 43.07 14.66 -31.21
N LEU A 282 42.26 13.87 -30.49
CA LEU A 282 41.84 12.54 -30.93
C LEU A 282 40.76 12.64 -32.01
N SER A 283 40.97 11.96 -33.15
CA SER A 283 39.97 11.82 -34.22
C SER A 283 39.33 10.44 -34.20
N PHE A 284 38.10 10.31 -34.74
CA PHE A 284 37.44 9.01 -34.96
C PHE A 284 38.27 8.05 -35.82
N SER A 285 39.17 8.57 -36.66
CA SER A 285 40.12 7.77 -37.45
C SER A 285 41.18 7.06 -36.61
N ASP A 286 41.45 7.59 -35.41
CA ASP A 286 42.50 7.10 -34.50
C ASP A 286 41.96 6.06 -33.52
N LEU A 287 40.63 5.86 -33.51
CA LEU A 287 39.99 4.83 -32.73
C LEU A 287 40.24 3.45 -33.37
N PRO A 288 40.53 2.41 -32.57
CA PRO A 288 40.61 1.05 -33.08
C PRO A 288 39.34 0.68 -33.85
N ARG A 289 39.47 0.24 -35.10
CA ARG A 289 38.31 -0.29 -35.85
C ARG A 289 37.83 -1.56 -35.13
N PRO A 290 36.51 -1.83 -35.07
CA PRO A 290 35.97 -3.02 -34.42
C PRO A 290 36.31 -4.28 -35.23
N THR A 291 37.57 -4.74 -35.13
CA THR A 291 38.05 -5.99 -35.74
C THR A 291 37.94 -7.17 -34.78
N GLY A 292 37.05 -7.09 -33.79
CA GLY A 292 36.77 -8.20 -32.87
C GLY A 292 37.84 -8.44 -31.79
N VAL A 293 38.68 -7.45 -31.50
CA VAL A 293 39.66 -7.50 -30.40
C VAL A 293 39.46 -6.25 -29.55
N GLU A 294 38.70 -6.39 -28.47
CA GLU A 294 38.73 -5.45 -27.36
C GLU A 294 39.13 -6.21 -26.08
N PRO A 295 40.10 -5.71 -25.32
CA PRO A 295 40.62 -4.36 -25.40
C PRO A 295 41.74 -4.16 -26.39
N ALA A 296 41.91 -2.88 -26.73
CA ALA A 296 43.17 -2.30 -27.14
C ALA A 296 44.37 -2.82 -26.31
N PRO A 297 45.58 -2.91 -26.88
CA PRO A 297 46.77 -3.43 -26.20
C PRO A 297 46.94 -2.78 -24.83
N THR A 298 46.93 -3.61 -23.78
CA THR A 298 46.77 -3.27 -22.36
C THR A 298 47.92 -2.49 -21.71
N ASP A 299 48.76 -1.80 -22.48
CA ASP A 299 50.01 -1.23 -21.94
C ASP A 299 50.39 0.18 -22.41
N THR A 300 49.56 0.87 -23.19
CA THR A 300 49.97 2.13 -23.82
C THR A 300 49.64 3.40 -23.00
N LEU A 301 48.55 3.41 -22.21
CA LEU A 301 48.14 4.60 -21.43
C LEU A 301 47.65 4.25 -20.00
N PRO A 302 47.91 5.11 -18.99
CA PRO A 302 47.48 4.90 -17.60
C PRO A 302 45.97 4.68 -17.43
N ILE A 303 45.14 5.32 -18.25
CA ILE A 303 43.68 5.21 -18.18
C ILE A 303 43.19 3.80 -18.50
N PHE A 304 43.84 3.10 -19.44
CA PHE A 304 43.48 1.72 -19.78
C PHE A 304 43.96 0.71 -18.74
N ARG A 305 45.10 0.97 -18.09
CA ARG A 305 45.53 0.17 -16.93
C ARG A 305 44.55 0.29 -15.76
N LEU A 306 44.05 1.50 -15.51
CA LEU A 306 43.01 1.74 -14.51
C LEU A 306 41.72 0.97 -14.86
N THR A 307 41.28 1.01 -16.11
CA THR A 307 40.12 0.24 -16.60
C THR A 307 40.27 -1.24 -16.35
N SER A 308 41.42 -1.84 -16.69
CA SER A 308 41.67 -3.27 -16.47
C SER A 308 41.65 -3.64 -14.98
N LEU A 309 42.15 -2.75 -14.11
CA LEU A 309 42.06 -2.94 -12.66
C LEU A 309 40.60 -2.85 -12.18
N LEU A 310 39.87 -1.81 -12.57
CA LEU A 310 38.47 -1.62 -12.18
C LEU A 310 37.57 -2.75 -12.70
N TYR A 311 37.86 -3.26 -13.91
CA TYR A 311 37.20 -4.43 -14.49
C TYR A 311 37.40 -5.66 -13.63
N SER A 312 38.63 -5.92 -13.17
CA SER A 312 38.91 -7.06 -12.28
C SER A 312 38.17 -6.97 -10.95
N PHE A 313 37.99 -5.75 -10.42
CA PHE A 313 37.18 -5.52 -9.22
C PHE A 313 35.69 -5.76 -9.47
N SER A 314 35.13 -5.21 -10.56
CA SER A 314 33.69 -5.30 -10.81
C SER A 314 33.24 -6.65 -11.36
N HIS A 315 34.13 -7.42 -12.00
CA HIS A 315 33.78 -8.69 -12.64
C HIS A 315 34.22 -9.92 -11.82
N SER A 316 34.40 -9.75 -10.51
CA SER A 316 34.78 -10.83 -9.60
C SER A 316 33.63 -11.27 -8.69
N LEU A 317 33.38 -12.58 -8.64
CA LEU A 317 32.47 -13.21 -7.68
C LEU A 317 32.97 -13.05 -6.24
N ILE A 318 34.29 -13.05 -6.02
CA ILE A 318 34.88 -12.89 -4.67
C ILE A 318 34.62 -11.47 -4.15
N VAL A 319 34.87 -10.46 -5.00
CA VAL A 319 34.59 -9.05 -4.65
C VAL A 319 33.10 -8.85 -4.45
N PHE A 320 32.25 -9.40 -5.34
CA PHE A 320 30.81 -9.36 -5.18
C PHE A 320 30.35 -9.97 -3.84
N LEU A 321 30.81 -11.18 -3.51
CA LEU A 321 30.43 -11.86 -2.27
C LEU A 321 30.85 -11.07 -1.03
N PHE A 322 32.04 -10.47 -1.05
CA PHE A 322 32.51 -9.61 0.02
C PHE A 322 31.62 -8.37 0.18
N VAL A 323 31.39 -7.62 -0.91
CA VAL A 323 30.55 -6.40 -0.88
C VAL A 323 29.11 -6.72 -0.52
N PHE A 324 28.54 -7.80 -1.06
CA PHE A 324 27.21 -8.28 -0.72
C PHE A 324 27.13 -8.66 0.76
N GLY A 325 28.14 -9.37 1.29
CA GLY A 325 28.22 -9.75 2.70
C GLY A 325 28.24 -8.54 3.62
N VAL A 326 29.10 -7.56 3.34
CA VAL A 326 29.19 -6.30 4.10
C VAL A 326 27.88 -5.52 4.01
N ALA A 327 27.33 -5.34 2.80
CA ALA A 327 26.07 -4.63 2.60
C ALA A 327 24.90 -5.33 3.31
N ALA A 328 24.83 -6.66 3.23
CA ALA A 328 23.82 -7.46 3.91
C ALA A 328 23.97 -7.35 5.43
N PHE A 329 25.18 -7.38 5.96
CA PHE A 329 25.43 -7.21 7.40
C PHE A 329 24.98 -5.82 7.89
N LEU A 330 25.43 -4.74 7.24
CA LEU A 330 25.10 -3.37 7.63
C LEU A 330 23.59 -3.08 7.50
N LEU A 331 22.96 -3.52 6.42
CA LEU A 331 21.52 -3.34 6.21
C LEU A 331 20.68 -4.25 7.11
N ARG A 332 21.19 -5.41 7.52
CA ARG A 332 20.54 -6.27 8.51
C ARG A 332 20.58 -5.64 9.90
N LEU A 333 21.70 -5.02 10.30
CA LEU A 333 21.82 -4.31 11.57
C LEU A 333 20.90 -3.08 11.64
N LYS A 334 20.91 -2.24 10.61
CA LYS A 334 20.18 -0.96 10.62
C LYS A 334 18.71 -1.08 10.21
N LEU A 335 18.40 -1.96 9.24
CA LEU A 335 17.11 -2.01 8.56
C LEU A 335 16.49 -3.42 8.51
N ARG A 336 17.11 -4.43 9.11
CA ARG A 336 16.69 -5.85 9.07
C ARG A 336 16.37 -6.35 7.65
N ARG A 337 17.19 -5.96 6.67
CA ARG A 337 16.97 -6.25 5.25
C ARG A 337 18.23 -6.82 4.58
N THR A 338 18.04 -7.74 3.64
CA THR A 338 19.07 -8.21 2.69
C THR A 338 18.98 -7.42 1.37
N PRO A 339 20.11 -6.94 0.80
CA PRO A 339 20.16 -6.15 -0.44
C PRO A 339 20.04 -7.02 -1.69
N TRP A 340 18.88 -7.65 -1.88
CA TRP A 340 18.63 -8.50 -3.05
C TRP A 340 18.78 -7.76 -4.39
N GLU A 341 18.71 -6.43 -4.40
CA GLU A 341 18.97 -5.60 -5.57
C GLU A 341 20.38 -5.78 -6.15
N LEU A 342 21.37 -6.10 -5.31
CA LEU A 342 22.73 -6.43 -5.77
C LEU A 342 22.75 -7.71 -6.62
N GLY A 343 21.68 -8.51 -6.64
CA GLY A 343 21.55 -9.66 -7.53
C GLY A 343 21.68 -9.31 -9.01
N GLY A 344 21.41 -8.05 -9.41
CA GLY A 344 21.70 -7.57 -10.77
C GLY A 344 23.19 -7.67 -11.10
N TRP A 345 24.06 -7.27 -10.16
CA TRP A 345 25.51 -7.36 -10.31
C TRP A 345 25.96 -8.83 -10.43
N LEU A 346 25.42 -9.72 -9.58
CA LEU A 346 25.73 -11.15 -9.67
C LEU A 346 25.37 -11.74 -11.03
N ILE A 347 24.18 -11.42 -11.54
CA ILE A 347 23.71 -11.92 -12.84
C ILE A 347 24.63 -11.44 -13.96
N HIS A 348 25.07 -10.17 -13.93
CA HIS A 348 26.03 -9.63 -14.89
C HIS A 348 27.32 -10.47 -14.93
N ILE A 349 27.96 -10.69 -13.77
CA ILE A 349 29.19 -11.51 -13.69
C ILE A 349 28.95 -12.92 -14.24
N LEU A 350 27.83 -13.55 -13.86
CA LEU A 350 27.52 -14.92 -14.28
C LEU A 350 27.27 -15.04 -15.79
N ILE A 351 26.73 -14.00 -16.42
CA ILE A 351 26.55 -13.95 -17.87
C ILE A 351 27.92 -13.79 -18.54
N ASP A 352 28.78 -12.92 -18.02
CA ASP A 352 30.07 -12.59 -18.64
C ASP A 352 31.11 -13.71 -18.57
N ILE A 353 31.03 -14.64 -17.63
CA ILE A 353 31.96 -15.78 -17.54
C ILE A 353 31.97 -16.60 -18.85
N PRO A 354 30.82 -17.09 -19.37
CA PRO A 354 30.78 -17.85 -20.63
C PRO A 354 30.73 -16.97 -21.90
N THR A 355 30.58 -15.65 -21.80
CA THR A 355 30.37 -14.76 -22.97
C THR A 355 31.52 -13.78 -23.23
N HIS A 356 32.63 -13.95 -22.52
CA HIS A 356 33.88 -13.28 -22.81
C HIS A 356 34.92 -14.29 -23.26
N SER A 357 35.54 -14.02 -24.42
CA SER A 357 36.64 -14.84 -24.95
C SER A 357 37.97 -14.32 -24.44
N TYR A 358 39.07 -15.08 -24.57
CA TYR A 358 40.40 -14.55 -24.29
C TYR A 358 40.80 -13.36 -25.16
N LYS A 359 40.20 -13.23 -26.34
CA LYS A 359 40.36 -12.09 -27.24
C LYS A 359 39.48 -10.90 -26.86
N PHE A 360 38.49 -11.12 -25.98
CA PHE A 360 37.47 -10.15 -25.61
C PHE A 360 37.31 -10.05 -24.09
N TYR A 361 38.20 -9.31 -23.40
CA TYR A 361 38.20 -9.08 -21.94
C TYR A 361 37.80 -10.32 -21.09
N PRO A 362 38.67 -11.33 -20.94
CA PRO A 362 38.30 -12.53 -20.20
C PRO A 362 38.06 -12.23 -18.72
N THR A 363 36.84 -12.52 -18.26
CA THR A 363 36.30 -12.27 -16.93
C THR A 363 37.13 -12.97 -15.84
N PRO A 364 37.88 -12.25 -14.98
CA PRO A 364 38.67 -12.86 -13.92
C PRO A 364 37.80 -13.09 -12.68
N PHE A 365 36.85 -14.02 -12.80
CA PHE A 365 35.74 -14.16 -11.85
C PHE A 365 36.14 -14.57 -10.43
N LEU A 366 37.38 -15.04 -10.22
CA LEU A 366 37.94 -15.39 -8.91
C LEU A 366 38.97 -14.38 -8.36
N TRP A 367 39.19 -13.26 -9.04
CA TRP A 367 40.14 -12.24 -8.60
C TRP A 367 39.72 -11.67 -7.22
N PRO A 368 40.62 -11.37 -6.27
CA PRO A 368 42.08 -11.40 -6.36
C PRO A 368 42.69 -12.76 -5.98
N LEU A 369 41.87 -13.78 -5.70
CA LEU A 369 42.38 -15.09 -5.24
C LEU A 369 42.97 -15.91 -6.38
N SER A 370 42.46 -15.73 -7.60
CA SER A 370 42.93 -16.40 -8.80
C SER A 370 42.60 -15.60 -10.04
N ASP A 371 43.51 -15.64 -11.02
CA ASP A 371 43.31 -15.08 -12.36
C ASP A 371 42.66 -16.08 -13.32
N LEU A 372 42.00 -17.12 -12.79
CA LEU A 372 41.26 -18.09 -13.58
C LEU A 372 40.19 -17.38 -14.41
N LYS A 373 40.20 -17.71 -15.70
CA LYS A 373 39.34 -17.15 -16.73
C LYS A 373 38.85 -18.30 -17.61
N PHE A 374 37.74 -18.06 -18.31
CA PHE A 374 37.16 -19.01 -19.24
C PHE A 374 37.21 -18.42 -20.65
N ASP A 375 37.47 -19.25 -21.67
CA ASP A 375 37.40 -18.82 -23.07
C ASP A 375 35.97 -19.02 -23.58
N GLY A 376 35.16 -17.99 -23.42
CA GLY A 376 33.76 -17.97 -23.79
C GLY A 376 33.48 -17.54 -25.23
N PHE A 377 32.19 -17.44 -25.55
CA PHE A 377 31.73 -16.96 -26.86
C PHE A 377 31.69 -15.43 -26.87
N SER A 378 32.23 -14.78 -27.90
CA SER A 378 32.14 -13.31 -27.98
C SER A 378 30.69 -12.83 -27.95
N TRP A 379 30.40 -11.83 -27.10
CA TRP A 379 29.12 -11.12 -27.04
C TRP A 379 28.60 -10.66 -28.41
N GLY A 380 29.51 -10.26 -29.33
CA GLY A 380 29.18 -9.81 -30.69
C GLY A 380 28.72 -10.93 -31.63
N THR A 381 28.69 -12.20 -31.18
CA THR A 381 28.34 -13.32 -32.04
C THR A 381 26.85 -13.24 -32.42
N PRO A 382 26.49 -13.21 -33.73
CA PRO A 382 25.13 -12.92 -34.17
C PRO A 382 24.06 -13.83 -33.56
N TRP A 383 24.31 -15.14 -33.46
CA TRP A 383 23.32 -16.07 -32.89
C TRP A 383 23.06 -15.80 -31.41
N PHE A 384 24.08 -15.40 -30.65
CA PHE A 384 23.96 -15.09 -29.22
C PHE A 384 23.19 -13.79 -29.00
N LEU A 385 23.48 -12.76 -29.80
CA LEU A 385 22.71 -11.51 -29.81
C LEU A 385 21.23 -11.75 -30.13
N ILE A 386 20.94 -12.57 -31.15
CA ILE A 386 19.57 -12.93 -31.52
C ILE A 386 18.84 -13.59 -30.36
N ILE A 387 19.46 -14.57 -29.69
CA ILE A 387 18.85 -15.25 -28.52
C ILE A 387 18.57 -14.26 -27.39
N ASN A 388 19.52 -13.37 -27.06
CA ASN A 388 19.34 -12.38 -26.01
C ASN A 388 18.21 -11.39 -26.31
N TYR A 389 18.15 -10.85 -27.53
CA TYR A 389 17.08 -9.94 -27.92
C TYR A 389 15.72 -10.65 -27.93
N LEU A 390 15.64 -11.89 -28.40
CA LEU A 390 14.42 -12.70 -28.34
C LEU A 390 13.98 -12.95 -26.89
N ALA A 391 14.90 -13.27 -25.98
CA ALA A 391 14.58 -13.45 -24.56
C ALA A 391 14.01 -12.17 -23.93
N ILE A 392 14.59 -11.01 -24.22
CA ILE A 392 14.08 -9.71 -23.76
C ILE A 392 12.67 -9.45 -24.31
N ILE A 393 12.43 -9.72 -25.59
CA ILE A 393 11.11 -9.57 -26.24
C ILE A 393 10.08 -10.48 -25.58
N ILE A 394 10.43 -11.75 -25.30
CA ILE A 394 9.54 -12.72 -24.64
C ILE A 394 9.19 -12.26 -23.22
N VAL A 395 10.18 -11.82 -22.44
CA VAL A 395 9.96 -11.31 -21.08
C VAL A 395 9.08 -10.05 -21.12
N TYR A 396 9.36 -9.11 -22.02
CA TYR A 396 8.55 -7.92 -22.21
C TYR A 396 7.10 -8.26 -22.57
N TRP A 397 6.89 -9.20 -23.50
CA TRP A 397 5.57 -9.68 -23.89
C TRP A 397 4.82 -10.31 -22.71
N PHE A 398 5.49 -11.15 -21.91
CA PHE A 398 4.89 -11.78 -20.73
C PHE A 398 4.48 -10.74 -19.68
N LEU A 399 5.34 -9.76 -19.41
CA LEU A 399 5.05 -8.66 -18.48
C LEU A 399 3.87 -7.81 -18.97
N ARG A 400 3.81 -7.51 -20.27
CA ARG A 400 2.70 -6.76 -20.88
C ARG A 400 1.39 -7.55 -20.83
N LYS A 401 1.41 -8.86 -21.12
CA LYS A 401 0.24 -9.74 -21.03
C LYS A 401 -0.28 -9.82 -19.60
N ARG A 402 0.61 -9.98 -18.61
CA ARG A 402 0.23 -10.00 -17.19
C ARG A 402 -0.40 -8.69 -16.74
N ARG A 403 0.14 -7.55 -17.19
CA ARG A 403 -0.43 -6.22 -16.91
C ARG A 403 -1.82 -6.09 -17.52
N ARG A 404 -2.00 -6.48 -18.78
CA ARG A 404 -3.29 -6.47 -19.47
C ARG A 404 -4.35 -7.31 -18.75
N ILE A 405 -3.99 -8.52 -18.28
CA ILE A 405 -4.90 -9.38 -17.49
C ILE A 405 -5.29 -8.73 -16.15
N LEU A 406 -4.37 -8.02 -15.51
CA LEU A 406 -4.66 -7.29 -14.27
C LEU A 406 -5.58 -6.09 -14.55
N ASP A 407 -5.34 -5.35 -15.62
CA ASP A 407 -6.15 -4.20 -16.02
C ASP A 407 -7.55 -4.64 -16.48
N GLU A 408 -7.67 -5.74 -17.25
CA GLU A 408 -8.95 -6.34 -17.66
C GLU A 408 -9.77 -6.85 -16.46
N LYS A 409 -9.13 -7.38 -15.41
CA LYS A 409 -9.82 -7.78 -14.17
C LYS A 409 -10.29 -6.61 -13.31
N VAL A 410 -9.69 -5.44 -13.47
CA VAL A 410 -10.05 -4.20 -12.77
C VAL A 410 -11.09 -3.39 -13.56
N GLY A 411 -11.16 -3.53 -14.88
CA GLY A 411 -12.15 -2.86 -15.73
C GLY A 411 -13.42 -3.68 -16.06
N ALA A 412 -13.43 -4.99 -15.79
CA ALA A 412 -14.58 -5.87 -16.02
C ALA A 412 -15.38 -6.22 -14.75
N ARG A 413 -15.18 -5.47 -13.66
CA ARG A 413 -15.90 -5.55 -12.38
C ARG A 413 -16.21 -4.13 -11.91
#